data_AF-A0AA42ZZT3-F1
#
_entry.id   AF-A0AA42ZZT3-F1
#
_cell.length_a   1.000
_cell.length_b   1.000
_cell.length_c   1.000
_cell.angle_alpha   90.00
_cell.angle_beta   90.00
_cell.angle_gamma   90.00
#
_symmetry.space_group_name_H-M   'P 1'
#
loop_
_entity.id
_entity.type
_entity.pdbx_description
1 polymer ?
#
loop_
_entity_poly.entity_id
_entity_poly.type
_entity_poly.pdbx_seq_one_letter_code
_entity_poly.pdbx_strand_id
1 'polypeptide(L)'
;MTIRTDFEQDAKAVFKAMTDPEFLTDRNLALGEISSEYEVSEGGDRTTLTAVREVRRELPGVLAKLFDPVSVMDITENWQAQGDGWTGEWYLQVREQPVTVTGQFQLVPSETGCS
;
A
#
# COMPACT_ATOMS: atom_id res chain seq x y z
N MET A 1 -12.31 -0.43 11.54
CA MET A 1 -11.45 -1.36 12.30
C MET A 1 -10.04 -0.83 12.17
N THR A 2 -9.36 -0.58 13.28
CA THR A 2 -7.96 -0.12 13.25
C THR A 2 -7.07 -1.34 13.45
N ILE A 3 -6.12 -1.54 12.54
CA ILE A 3 -5.08 -2.56 12.67
C ILE A 3 -3.82 -1.83 13.13
N ARG A 4 -3.15 -2.38 14.14
CA ARG A 4 -1.86 -1.89 14.64
C ARG A 4 -0.86 -3.03 14.60
N THR A 5 0.35 -2.72 14.14
CA THR A 5 1.46 -3.65 14.07
C THR A 5 2.68 -2.93 14.61
N ASP A 6 3.38 -3.53 15.57
CA ASP A 6 4.62 -2.97 16.10
C ASP A 6 5.83 -3.55 15.36
N PHE A 7 6.81 -2.71 15.06
CA PHE A 7 8.09 -3.06 14.45
C PHE A 7 9.23 -2.77 15.41
N GLU A 8 10.25 -3.62 15.42
CA GLU A 8 11.48 -3.41 16.19
C GLU A 8 12.41 -2.38 15.51
N GLN A 9 12.17 -2.08 14.24
CA GLN A 9 12.90 -1.08 13.48
C GLN A 9 12.40 0.33 13.82
N ASP A 10 13.26 1.33 13.68
CA ASP A 10 12.84 2.72 13.81
C ASP A 10 11.90 3.13 12.66
N ALA A 11 11.08 4.15 12.91
CA ALA A 11 10.08 4.62 11.96
C ALA A 11 10.67 5.03 10.60
N LYS A 12 11.91 5.54 10.57
CA LYS A 12 12.57 5.96 9.33
C LYS A 12 12.99 4.76 8.49
N ALA A 13 13.47 3.69 9.11
CA ALA A 13 13.80 2.44 8.44
C ALA A 13 12.55 1.78 7.84
N VAL A 14 11.45 1.74 8.60
CA VAL A 14 10.17 1.23 8.11
C VAL A 14 9.62 2.10 6.98
N PHE A 15 9.63 3.43 7.13
CA PHE A 15 9.21 4.36 6.08
C PHE A 15 9.99 4.11 4.79
N LYS A 16 11.33 4.03 4.88
CA LYS A 16 12.19 3.77 3.71
C LYS A 16 11.79 2.50 2.98
N ALA A 17 11.52 1.40 3.70
CA ALA A 17 11.09 0.16 3.07
C ALA A 17 9.69 0.29 2.44
N MET A 18 8.78 0.98 3.12
CA MET A 18 7.40 1.19 2.66
C MET A 18 7.30 2.19 1.49
N THR A 19 8.37 2.88 1.14
CA THR A 19 8.46 3.78 -0.02
C THR A 19 9.50 3.34 -1.06
N ASP A 20 10.06 2.13 -0.93
CA ASP A 20 11.06 1.59 -1.86
C ASP A 20 10.37 0.75 -2.96
N PRO A 21 10.40 1.19 -4.24
CA PRO A 21 9.69 0.49 -5.32
C PRO A 21 10.14 -0.96 -5.52
N GLU A 22 11.43 -1.24 -5.37
CA GLU A 22 12.01 -2.57 -5.60
C GLU A 22 11.56 -3.51 -4.47
N PHE A 23 11.71 -3.07 -3.22
CA PHE A 23 11.24 -3.83 -2.06
C PHE A 23 9.73 -4.13 -2.14
N LEU A 24 8.91 -3.13 -2.49
CA LEU A 24 7.45 -3.30 -2.57
C LEU A 24 7.05 -4.28 -3.68
N THR A 25 7.72 -4.20 -4.83
CA THR A 25 7.55 -5.11 -5.96
C THR A 25 7.88 -6.55 -5.54
N ASP A 26 9.07 -6.77 -4.99
CA ASP A 26 9.53 -8.09 -4.56
C ASP A 26 8.62 -8.69 -3.49
N ARG A 27 8.21 -7.88 -2.51
CA ARG A 27 7.27 -8.28 -1.46
C ARG A 27 5.95 -8.76 -2.05
N ASN A 28 5.36 -8.00 -2.98
CA ASN A 28 4.07 -8.32 -3.57
C ASN A 28 4.13 -9.60 -4.43
N LEU A 29 5.20 -9.77 -5.22
CA LEU A 29 5.44 -11.00 -5.99
C LEU A 29 5.63 -12.22 -5.07
N ALA A 30 6.37 -12.07 -3.97
CA ALA A 30 6.56 -13.12 -2.98
C ALA A 30 5.23 -13.51 -2.27
N LEU A 31 4.27 -12.59 -2.18
CA LEU A 31 2.92 -12.83 -1.67
C LEU A 31 1.97 -13.46 -2.71
N GLY A 32 2.44 -13.69 -3.94
CA GLY A 32 1.70 -14.41 -4.98
C GLY A 32 0.94 -13.53 -5.98
N GLU A 33 1.26 -12.23 -6.05
CA GLU A 33 0.73 -11.37 -7.11
C GLU A 33 1.33 -11.73 -8.48
N ILE A 34 0.55 -11.47 -9.53
CA ILE A 34 0.94 -11.78 -10.92
C ILE A 34 1.94 -10.74 -11.43
N SER A 35 1.67 -9.45 -11.14
CA SER A 35 2.58 -8.35 -11.44
C SER A 35 2.38 -7.21 -10.43
N SER A 36 3.44 -6.42 -10.23
CA SER A 36 3.42 -5.26 -9.36
C SER A 36 4.46 -4.26 -9.86
N GLU A 37 4.04 -3.04 -10.14
CA GLU A 37 4.91 -1.96 -10.60
C GLU A 37 4.63 -0.70 -9.78
N TYR A 38 5.68 -0.02 -9.34
CA TYR A 38 5.61 1.18 -8.51
C TYR A 38 6.39 2.33 -9.14
N GLU A 39 5.80 3.52 -9.09
CA GLU A 39 6.45 4.80 -9.32
C GLU A 39 6.39 5.61 -8.03
N VAL A 40 7.46 6.35 -7.73
CA VAL A 40 7.57 7.15 -6.51
C VAL A 40 7.96 8.57 -6.88
N SER A 41 7.26 9.53 -6.28
CA SER A 41 7.51 10.95 -6.41
C SER A 41 7.69 11.57 -5.03
N GLU A 42 8.78 12.30 -4.85
CA GLU A 42 9.10 13.00 -3.60
C GLU A 42 9.01 14.51 -3.81
N GLY A 43 8.37 15.22 -2.89
CA GLY A 43 8.19 16.66 -2.95
C GLY A 43 8.03 17.29 -1.57
N GLY A 44 9.09 17.96 -1.10
CA GLY A 44 9.08 18.61 0.21
C GLY A 44 8.95 17.58 1.34
N ASP A 45 7.83 17.63 2.05
CA ASP A 45 7.46 16.76 3.17
C ASP A 45 6.50 15.63 2.76
N ARG A 46 6.32 15.43 1.45
CA ARG A 46 5.42 14.43 0.86
C ARG A 46 6.15 13.41 0.00
N THR A 47 5.71 12.16 0.10
CA THR A 47 6.07 11.08 -0.82
C THR A 47 4.80 10.46 -1.36
N THR A 48 4.63 10.46 -2.67
CA THR A 48 3.51 9.82 -3.36
C THR A 48 4.01 8.58 -4.08
N LEU A 49 3.34 7.45 -3.84
CA LEU A 49 3.53 6.23 -4.60
C LEU A 49 2.31 6.04 -5.50
N THR A 50 2.55 5.64 -6.74
CA THR A 50 1.52 5.14 -7.65
C THR A 50 1.90 3.75 -8.08
N ALA A 51 0.93 2.84 -8.12
CA ALA A 51 1.20 1.46 -8.49
C ALA A 51 0.11 0.87 -9.38
N VAL A 52 0.53 -0.04 -10.26
CA VAL A 52 -0.35 -0.94 -11.00
C VAL A 52 -0.02 -2.36 -10.56
N ARG A 53 -1.02 -3.08 -10.07
CA ARG A 53 -0.86 -4.46 -9.57
C ARG A 53 -1.86 -5.37 -10.23
N GLU A 54 -1.42 -6.57 -10.60
CA GLU A 54 -2.28 -7.62 -11.12
C GLU A 54 -2.34 -8.77 -10.11
N VAL A 55 -3.54 -9.10 -9.65
CA VAL A 55 -3.74 -10.07 -8.57
C VAL A 55 -4.90 -10.99 -8.89
N ARG A 56 -4.74 -12.28 -8.55
CA ARG A 56 -5.85 -13.23 -8.54
C ARG A 56 -6.58 -13.14 -7.19
N ARG A 57 -7.87 -12.84 -7.21
CA ARG A 57 -8.69 -12.65 -6.01
C ARG A 57 -9.83 -13.65 -5.95
N GLU A 58 -10.20 -14.03 -4.74
CA GLU A 58 -11.46 -14.74 -4.50
C GLU A 58 -12.61 -13.74 -4.50
N LEU A 59 -13.34 -13.69 -5.62
CA LEU A 59 -14.51 -12.82 -5.73
C LEU A 59 -15.72 -13.46 -5.03
N PRO A 60 -16.47 -12.69 -4.22
CA PRO A 60 -17.65 -13.21 -3.55
C PRO A 60 -18.80 -13.42 -4.54
N GLY A 61 -19.37 -14.63 -4.54
CA GLY A 61 -20.67 -14.99 -5.12
C GLY A 61 -21.05 -14.30 -6.43
N VAL A 62 -21.84 -13.23 -6.33
CA VAL A 62 -22.38 -12.49 -7.50
C VAL A 62 -21.26 -11.84 -8.32
N LEU A 63 -20.21 -11.32 -7.68
CA LEU A 63 -19.09 -10.67 -8.38
C LEU A 63 -18.32 -11.69 -9.24
N ALA A 64 -18.16 -12.93 -8.76
CA ALA A 64 -17.50 -14.00 -9.50
C ALA A 64 -18.25 -14.43 -10.78
N LYS A 65 -19.52 -14.06 -10.93
CA LYS A 65 -20.30 -14.31 -12.16
C LYS A 65 -20.16 -13.19 -13.19
N LEU A 66 -19.66 -12.02 -12.78
CA LEU A 66 -19.63 -10.80 -13.58
C LEU A 66 -18.22 -10.40 -13.99
N PHE A 67 -17.21 -10.77 -13.20
CA PHE A 67 -15.84 -10.28 -13.36
C PHE A 67 -14.82 -11.42 -13.33
N ASP A 68 -13.70 -11.21 -14.03
CA ASP A 68 -12.56 -12.12 -13.97
C ASP A 68 -11.93 -12.10 -12.57
N PRO A 69 -11.56 -13.27 -12.00
CA PRO A 69 -10.87 -13.33 -10.71
C PRO A 69 -9.48 -12.69 -10.75
N VAL A 70 -8.85 -12.59 -11.91
CA VAL A 70 -7.67 -11.75 -12.13
C VAL A 70 -8.13 -10.31 -12.28
N SER A 71 -7.57 -9.43 -11.46
CA SER A 71 -7.95 -8.02 -11.43
C SER A 71 -6.72 -7.15 -11.46
N VAL A 72 -6.80 -6.07 -12.24
CA VAL A 72 -5.80 -5.00 -12.25
C VAL A 72 -6.25 -3.91 -11.29
N MET A 73 -5.35 -3.46 -10.42
CA MET A 73 -5.60 -2.46 -9.39
C MET A 73 -4.69 -1.26 -9.63
N ASP A 74 -5.28 -0.07 -9.66
CA ASP A 74 -4.57 1.20 -9.62
C ASP A 74 -4.53 1.68 -8.17
N ILE A 75 -3.35 1.93 -7.64
CA ILE A 75 -3.14 2.36 -6.27
C ILE A 75 -2.44 3.71 -6.25
N THR A 76 -2.87 4.57 -5.34
CA THR A 76 -2.16 5.80 -4.96
C THR A 76 -2.01 5.84 -3.45
N GLU A 77 -0.81 6.09 -2.98
CA GLU A 77 -0.48 6.20 -1.56
C GLU A 77 0.26 7.51 -1.33
N ASN A 78 -0.21 8.32 -0.38
CA ASN A 78 0.38 9.61 -0.07
C ASN A 78 0.87 9.60 1.36
N TRP A 79 2.18 9.76 1.54
CA TRP A 79 2.83 9.92 2.83
C TRP A 79 3.11 11.39 3.08
N GLN A 80 2.95 11.81 4.34
CA GLN A 80 3.18 13.15 4.82
C GLN A 80 3.95 13.06 6.14
N ALA A 81 5.13 13.67 6.19
CA ALA A 81 5.90 13.76 7.43
C ALA A 81 5.11 14.53 8.50
N GLN A 82 5.06 13.99 9.72
CA GLN A 82 4.38 14.59 10.86
C GLN A 82 5.16 14.33 12.16
N GLY A 83 5.82 15.37 12.69
CA GLY A 83 6.71 15.22 13.84
C GLY A 83 7.85 14.26 13.53
N ASP A 84 8.04 13.25 14.38
CA ASP A 84 9.06 12.19 14.20
C ASP A 84 8.53 10.97 13.42
N GLY A 85 7.31 11.05 12.88
CA GLY A 85 6.65 9.98 12.16
C GLY A 85 6.01 10.44 10.85
N TRP A 86 5.08 9.63 10.35
CA TRP A 86 4.33 9.91 9.13
C TRP A 86 2.85 9.61 9.30
N THR A 87 2.05 10.32 8.52
CA THR A 87 0.67 9.95 8.23
C THR A 87 0.56 9.65 6.75
N GLY A 88 -0.40 8.82 6.38
CA GLY A 88 -0.69 8.64 4.99
C GLY A 88 -2.10 8.20 4.71
N GLU A 89 -2.46 8.35 3.44
CA GLU A 89 -3.72 7.93 2.88
C GLU A 89 -3.46 7.03 1.69
N TRP A 90 -4.26 5.99 1.54
CA TRP A 90 -4.22 5.13 0.37
C TRP A 90 -5.57 5.11 -0.34
N TYR A 91 -5.50 5.03 -1.66
CA TYR A 91 -6.64 4.90 -2.57
C TYR A 91 -6.35 3.74 -3.52
N LEU A 92 -7.28 2.81 -3.64
CA LEU A 92 -7.22 1.70 -4.57
C LEU A 92 -8.49 1.69 -5.41
N GLN A 93 -8.32 1.58 -6.72
CA GLN A 93 -9.39 1.32 -7.67
C GLN A 93 -9.13 0.01 -8.39
N VAL A 94 -10.17 -0.81 -8.49
CA VAL A 94 -10.13 -2.03 -9.30
C VAL A 94 -10.63 -1.68 -10.69
N ARG A 95 -9.83 -1.95 -11.73
CA ARG A 95 -10.27 -1.72 -13.12
C ARG A 95 -11.46 -2.62 -13.44
N GLU A 96 -12.38 -2.09 -14.24
CA GLU A 96 -13.58 -2.79 -14.74
C GLU A 96 -14.58 -3.26 -13.67
N GLN A 97 -14.34 -2.94 -12.39
CA GLN A 97 -15.23 -3.24 -11.28
C GLN A 97 -15.62 -1.94 -10.57
N PRO A 98 -16.86 -1.79 -10.10
CA PRO A 98 -17.30 -0.60 -9.37
C PRO A 98 -16.83 -0.66 -7.90
N VAL A 99 -15.52 -0.89 -7.69
CA VAL A 99 -14.91 -1.08 -6.37
C VAL A 99 -13.79 -0.09 -6.16
N THR A 100 -13.93 0.69 -5.10
CA THR A 100 -12.90 1.60 -4.57
C THR A 100 -12.67 1.27 -3.11
N VAL A 101 -11.41 1.25 -2.70
CA VAL A 101 -11.01 1.11 -1.30
C VAL A 101 -10.17 2.31 -0.93
N THR A 102 -10.46 2.90 0.23
CA THR A 102 -9.67 3.98 0.79
C THR A 102 -9.31 3.66 2.23
N GLY A 103 -8.27 4.32 2.73
CA GLY A 103 -7.89 4.20 4.13
C GLY A 103 -6.84 5.23 4.51
N GLN A 104 -6.62 5.32 5.81
CA GLN A 104 -5.62 6.18 6.43
C GLN A 104 -4.74 5.32 7.33
N PHE A 105 -3.47 5.67 7.43
CA PHE A 105 -2.51 4.99 8.27
C PHE A 105 -1.54 6.01 8.90
N GLN A 106 -0.84 5.56 9.93
CA GLN A 106 0.18 6.33 10.61
C GLN A 106 1.39 5.43 10.87
N LEU A 107 2.56 6.03 10.94
CA LEU A 107 3.80 5.38 11.35
C LEU A 107 4.44 6.26 12.41
N VAL A 108 4.39 5.81 13.66
CA VAL A 108 4.76 6.60 14.83
C VAL A 108 5.90 5.91 15.59
N PRO A 109 6.96 6.63 15.96
CA PRO A 109 8.01 6.07 16.82
C PRO A 109 7.47 5.58 18.16
N SER A 110 8.10 4.53 18.68
CA SER A 110 7.87 4.00 20.03
C SER A 110 9.20 3.85 20.77
N GLU A 111 9.17 3.44 22.05
CA GLU A 111 10.39 3.28 22.86
C GLU A 111 11.38 2.27 22.26
N THR A 112 10.90 1.24 21.57
CA THR A 112 11.71 0.12 21.05
C THR A 112 11.63 -0.03 19.53
N GLY A 113 11.06 0.94 18.81
CA GLY A 113 10.87 0.88 17.36
C GLY A 113 9.79 1.82 16.85
N CYS A 114 8.75 1.30 16.20
CA CYS A 114 7.61 2.09 15.72
C CYS A 114 6.32 1.26 15.56
N SER A 115 5.19 1.93 15.33
CA SER A 115 3.87 1.30 15.07
C SER A 115 3.00 2.09 14.11
#